data_AF-A0A7I4YSM5-F1
#
_entry.id   AF-A0A7I4YSM5-F1
#
_cell.length_a   1.000
_cell.length_b   1.000
_cell.length_c   1.000
_cell.angle_alpha   90.00
_cell.angle_beta   90.00
_cell.angle_gamma   90.00
#
_symmetry.space_group_name_H-M   'P 1'
#
loop_
_entity.id
_entity.type
_entity.pdbx_description
1 polymer ?
#
loop_
_entity_poly.entity_id
_entity_poly.type
_entity_poly.pdbx_seq_one_letter_code
_entity_poly.pdbx_strand_id
1 'polypeptide(L)'
;MVISDDRVRMDRRYDWVGPPHPVSKIRPIKLRRVDNESDLERQYRQAREELNRWSSSFWEKHNTLFDIKKAEFIEKRKKEIGRIEQVSANDLSTFYKDFLDSEHANLIAYNKEWYHRNLALCWPALKVNMIRFMRLLKRS
;
A
#
# COMPACT_ATOMS: atom_id res chain seq x y z
N MET A 1 5.97 -16.51 6.27
CA MET A 1 5.81 -15.97 7.65
C MET A 1 5.66 -14.45 7.51
N VAL A 2 4.45 -13.90 7.68
CA VAL A 2 4.27 -12.45 7.71
C VAL A 2 4.85 -11.98 9.04
N ILE A 3 5.96 -11.25 9.02
CA ILE A 3 6.51 -10.66 10.25
C ILE A 3 5.44 -9.70 10.76
N SER A 4 4.79 -10.07 11.86
CA SER A 4 3.88 -9.18 12.58
C SER A 4 4.67 -7.93 12.93
N ASP A 5 4.18 -6.79 12.43
CA ASP A 5 4.83 -5.49 12.54
C ASP A 5 5.25 -5.22 14.00
N ASP A 6 4.45 -5.65 14.97
CA ASP A 6 4.63 -5.41 16.41
C ASP A 6 5.91 -5.98 17.04
N ARG A 7 6.65 -6.85 16.35
CA ARG A 7 7.90 -7.46 16.87
C ARG A 7 9.18 -6.77 16.42
N VAL A 8 9.08 -5.69 15.63
CA VAL A 8 10.27 -4.98 15.12
C VAL A 8 10.85 -4.06 16.19
N ARG A 9 12.11 -4.31 16.58
CA ARG A 9 12.88 -3.39 17.43
C ARG A 9 13.29 -2.18 16.59
N MET A 10 12.65 -1.05 16.86
CA MET A 10 12.89 0.20 16.13
C MET A 10 14.17 0.89 16.61
N ASP A 11 15.03 1.28 15.65
CA ASP A 11 16.11 2.25 15.92
C ASP A 11 15.46 3.64 16.07
N ARG A 12 15.91 4.42 17.06
CA ARG A 12 15.44 5.79 17.30
C ARG A 12 16.01 6.81 16.30
N ARG A 13 16.93 6.39 15.42
CA ARG A 13 17.63 7.21 14.41
C ARG A 13 17.13 7.02 12.99
N TYR A 14 16.54 5.87 12.67
CA TYR A 14 16.14 5.55 11.30
C TYR A 14 14.69 5.10 11.21
N ASP A 15 14.06 5.42 10.08
CA ASP A 15 12.80 4.81 9.70
C ASP A 15 13.04 3.34 9.31
N TRP A 16 12.07 2.48 9.60
CA TRP A 16 12.11 1.08 9.23
C TRP A 16 11.18 0.80 8.06
N VAL A 17 11.68 0.06 7.08
CA VAL A 17 10.92 -0.41 5.92
C VAL A 17 11.07 -1.93 5.84
N GLY A 18 9.95 -2.63 5.90
CA GLY A 18 9.93 -4.08 5.92
C GLY A 18 10.12 -4.75 4.55
N PRO A 19 10.17 -6.09 4.53
CA PRO A 19 10.07 -6.85 3.28
C PRO A 19 8.71 -6.60 2.61
N PRO A 20 8.61 -6.80 1.28
CA PRO A 20 7.34 -6.66 0.58
C PRO A 20 6.30 -7.62 1.14
N HIS A 21 5.08 -7.12 1.36
CA HIS A 21 3.97 -7.94 1.81
C HIS A 21 3.66 -9.04 0.76
N PRO A 22 3.41 -10.30 1.16
CA PRO A 22 3.34 -11.42 0.22
C PRO A 22 2.23 -11.28 -0.83
N VAL A 23 1.11 -10.62 -0.50
CA VAL A 23 -0.04 -10.46 -1.40
C VAL A 23 -0.06 -9.07 -2.03
N SER A 24 -0.26 -8.01 -1.23
CA SER A 24 -0.29 -6.61 -1.71
C SER A 24 1.00 -6.11 -2.36
N LYS A 25 2.15 -6.77 -2.11
CA LYS A 25 3.50 -6.36 -2.54
C LYS A 25 4.00 -5.02 -1.97
N ILE A 26 3.17 -4.31 -1.21
CA ILE A 26 3.53 -3.06 -0.54
C ILE A 26 4.43 -3.35 0.66
N ARG A 27 5.47 -2.52 0.85
CA ARG A 27 6.35 -2.62 2.01
C ARG A 27 5.70 -1.90 3.20
N PRO A 28 5.56 -2.57 4.36
CA PRO A 28 5.13 -1.92 5.58
C PRO A 28 6.23 -0.93 6.03
N ILE A 29 5.80 0.19 6.59
CA ILE A 29 6.71 1.20 7.13
C ILE A 29 6.42 1.43 8.61
N LYS A 30 7.49 1.65 9.36
CA LYS A 30 7.43 2.21 10.71
C LYS A 30 8.33 3.42 10.76
N LEU A 31 7.73 4.56 11.08
CA LEU A 31 8.45 5.80 11.15
C LEU A 31 9.07 5.95 12.54
N ARG A 32 10.24 6.54 12.56
CA ARG A 32 11.04 6.77 13.74
C ARG A 32 10.30 7.64 14.76
N ARG A 33 10.40 7.26 16.03
CA ARG A 33 9.84 8.02 17.17
C ARG A 33 10.92 8.91 17.78
N VAL A 34 10.63 10.19 17.94
CA VAL A 34 11.51 11.16 18.60
C VAL A 34 11.15 11.23 20.09
N ASP A 35 12.14 11.35 20.97
CA ASP A 35 11.91 11.33 22.43
C ASP A 35 11.01 12.49 22.91
N ASN A 36 11.16 13.66 22.30
CA ASN A 36 10.33 14.84 22.56
C ASN A 36 9.39 15.13 21.38
N GLU A 37 8.77 14.07 20.83
CA GLU A 37 7.77 14.17 19.76
C GLU A 37 6.58 15.01 20.24
N SER A 38 6.29 16.13 19.56
CA SER A 38 5.06 16.89 19.83
C SER A 38 3.84 16.09 19.40
N ASP A 39 2.66 16.41 19.94
CA ASP A 39 1.43 15.70 19.53
C ASP A 39 1.17 15.82 18.02
N LEU A 40 1.54 16.94 17.40
CA LEU A 40 1.43 17.11 15.96
C LEU A 40 2.41 16.22 15.18
N GLU A 41 3.65 16.07 15.65
CA GLU A 41 4.62 15.14 15.05
C GLU A 41 4.12 13.70 15.15
N ARG A 42 3.54 13.32 16.30
CA ARG A 42 2.96 12.00 16.54
C ARG A 42 1.78 11.72 15.60
N GLN A 43 0.83 12.65 15.51
CA GLN A 43 -0.34 12.52 14.64
C GLN A 43 0.07 12.42 13.17
N TYR A 44 1.01 13.26 12.73
CA TYR A 44 1.52 13.22 11.37
C TYR A 44 2.19 11.87 11.05
N ARG A 45 3.00 11.35 11.97
CA ARG A 45 3.64 10.04 11.85
C ARG A 45 2.60 8.91 11.76
N GLN A 46 1.64 8.89 12.68
CA GLN A 46 0.58 7.88 12.70
C GLN A 46 -0.27 7.90 11.44
N ALA A 47 -0.63 9.09 10.95
CA ALA A 47 -1.42 9.24 9.73
C ALA A 47 -0.68 8.70 8.48
N ARG A 48 0.65 8.88 8.40
CA ARG A 48 1.46 8.29 7.32
C ARG A 48 1.53 6.77 7.39
N GLU A 49 1.74 6.22 8.59
CA GLU A 49 1.76 4.77 8.79
C GLU A 49 0.38 4.15 8.50
N GLU A 50 -0.69 4.83 8.90
CA GLU A 50 -2.06 4.40 8.63
C GLU A 50 -2.40 4.46 7.14
N LEU A 51 -1.98 5.51 6.43
CA LEU A 51 -2.13 5.60 4.98
C LEU A 51 -1.43 4.44 4.26
N ASN A 52 -0.21 4.08 4.68
CA ASN A 52 0.51 2.92 4.14
C ASN A 52 -0.23 1.61 4.43
N ARG A 53 -0.72 1.40 5.66
CA ARG A 53 -1.52 0.21 6.03
C ARG A 53 -2.82 0.12 5.23
N TRP A 54 -3.54 1.23 5.07
CA TRP A 54 -4.76 1.31 4.28
C TRP A 54 -4.49 0.96 2.82
N SER A 55 -3.44 1.52 2.22
CA SER A 55 -3.04 1.21 0.85
C SER A 55 -2.66 -0.27 0.70
N SER A 56 -1.88 -0.83 1.62
CA SER A 56 -1.55 -2.25 1.63
C SER A 56 -2.80 -3.14 1.72
N SER A 57 -3.77 -2.81 2.58
CA SER A 57 -5.01 -3.58 2.71
C SER A 57 -5.86 -3.55 1.44
N PHE A 58 -5.94 -2.39 0.77
CA PHE A 58 -6.62 -2.30 -0.53
C PHE A 58 -5.98 -3.23 -1.56
N TRP A 59 -4.66 -3.14 -1.74
CA TRP A 59 -3.92 -3.95 -2.71
C TRP A 59 -3.90 -5.43 -2.37
N GLU A 60 -3.96 -5.79 -1.09
CA GLU A 60 -4.11 -7.20 -0.68
C GLU A 60 -5.44 -7.76 -1.18
N LYS A 61 -6.55 -7.04 -0.97
CA LYS A 61 -7.87 -7.46 -1.43
C LYS A 61 -7.94 -7.50 -2.96
N HIS A 62 -7.43 -6.47 -3.64
CA HIS A 62 -7.43 -6.38 -5.08
C HIS A 62 -6.60 -7.50 -5.74
N ASN A 63 -5.39 -7.76 -5.24
CA ASN A 63 -4.54 -8.84 -5.77
C ASN A 63 -5.14 -10.23 -5.49
N THR A 64 -5.75 -10.42 -4.32
CA THR A 64 -6.46 -11.68 -4.02
C THR A 64 -7.61 -11.90 -5.01
N LEU A 65 -8.40 -10.87 -5.29
CA LEU A 65 -9.49 -10.94 -6.27
C LEU A 65 -8.95 -11.23 -7.68
N PHE A 66 -7.85 -10.58 -8.07
CA PHE A 66 -7.18 -10.83 -9.34
C PHE A 66 -6.76 -12.30 -9.48
N ASP A 67 -6.10 -12.88 -8.47
CA ASP A 67 -5.64 -14.27 -8.49
C ASP A 67 -6.82 -15.25 -8.59
N ILE A 68 -7.91 -14.99 -7.86
CA ILE A 68 -9.15 -15.79 -7.94
C ILE A 68 -9.73 -15.71 -9.35
N LYS A 69 -9.95 -14.50 -9.88
CA LYS A 69 -10.56 -14.29 -11.20
C LYS A 69 -9.71 -14.87 -12.32
N LYS A 70 -8.39 -14.78 -12.21
CA LYS A 70 -7.45 -15.38 -13.15
C LYS A 70 -7.54 -16.90 -13.13
N ALA A 71 -7.62 -17.51 -11.94
CA ALA A 71 -7.79 -18.96 -11.82
C ALA A 71 -9.13 -19.42 -12.42
N GLU A 72 -10.24 -18.71 -12.14
CA GLU A 72 -11.56 -18.97 -12.73
C GLU A 72 -11.52 -18.91 -14.26
N PHE A 73 -10.87 -17.88 -14.82
CA PHE A 73 -10.73 -17.71 -16.26
C PHE A 73 -9.93 -18.85 -16.90
N ILE A 74 -8.78 -19.21 -16.32
CA ILE A 74 -7.93 -20.29 -16.83
C ILE A 74 -8.67 -21.62 -16.79
N GLU A 75 -9.38 -21.93 -15.71
CA GLU A 75 -10.15 -23.17 -15.59
C GLU A 75 -11.31 -23.23 -16.60
N LYS A 76 -12.03 -22.12 -16.78
CA LYS A 76 -13.09 -22.03 -17.81
C LYS A 76 -12.51 -22.25 -19.19
N ARG A 77 -11.40 -21.58 -19.53
CA ARG A 77 -10.81 -21.64 -20.86
C ARG A 77 -10.23 -23.02 -21.17
N LYS A 78 -9.59 -23.69 -20.20
CA LYS A 78 -9.12 -25.08 -20.34
C LYS A 78 -10.26 -26.07 -20.64
N LYS A 79 -11.48 -25.84 -20.11
CA LYS A 79 -12.65 -26.68 -20.42
C LYS A 79 -13.15 -26.47 -21.85
N GLU A 80 -13.02 -25.26 -22.39
CA GLU A 80 -13.46 -24.92 -23.75
C GLU A 80 -12.50 -25.45 -24.82
N ILE A 81 -11.19 -25.29 -24.61
CA ILE A 81 -10.16 -25.64 -25.61
C ILE A 81 -9.75 -27.14 -25.51
N GLY A 82 -10.05 -27.80 -24.38
CA GLY A 82 -9.67 -29.19 -24.11
C GLY A 82 -8.30 -29.29 -23.41
N ARG A 83 -8.02 -30.46 -22.81
CA ARG A 83 -6.92 -30.68 -21.85
C ARG A 83 -5.49 -30.45 -22.38
N ILE A 84 -5.31 -30.43 -23.69
CA ILE A 84 -3.97 -30.46 -24.34
C ILE A 84 -3.48 -29.05 -24.69
N GLU A 85 -4.38 -28.10 -24.93
CA GLU A 85 -4.01 -26.74 -25.31
C GLU A 85 -3.85 -25.83 -24.08
N GLN A 86 -2.78 -25.03 -24.10
CA GLN A 86 -2.52 -24.03 -23.07
C GLN A 86 -3.27 -22.74 -23.39
N VAL A 87 -3.65 -21.99 -22.35
CA VAL A 87 -4.28 -20.67 -22.50
C VAL A 87 -3.30 -19.73 -23.21
N SER A 88 -3.72 -19.15 -24.33
CA SER A 88 -2.89 -18.25 -25.14
C SER A 88 -2.69 -16.89 -24.46
N ALA A 89 -1.63 -16.18 -24.85
CA ALA A 89 -1.42 -14.78 -24.47
C ALA A 89 -2.58 -13.88 -24.91
N ASN A 90 -3.22 -14.17 -26.04
CA ASN A 90 -4.41 -13.43 -26.50
C ASN A 90 -5.61 -13.63 -25.57
N ASP A 91 -5.84 -14.86 -25.10
CA ASP A 91 -6.92 -15.14 -24.14
C ASP A 91 -6.67 -14.41 -22.81
N LEU A 92 -5.42 -14.45 -22.32
CA LEU A 92 -5.05 -13.71 -21.12
C LEU A 92 -5.19 -12.20 -21.29
N SER A 93 -4.88 -11.65 -22.48
CA SER A 93 -5.09 -10.23 -22.79
C SER A 93 -6.55 -9.83 -22.65
N THR A 94 -7.47 -10.65 -23.16
CA THR A 94 -8.92 -10.44 -22.99
C THR A 94 -9.30 -10.46 -21.50
N PHE A 95 -8.82 -11.44 -20.74
CA PHE A 95 -9.04 -11.48 -19.29
C PHE A 95 -8.53 -10.22 -18.59
N TYR A 96 -7.31 -9.76 -18.92
CA TYR A 96 -6.75 -8.55 -18.30
C TYR A 96 -7.61 -7.33 -18.56
N LYS A 97 -8.08 -7.17 -19.80
CA LYS A 97 -8.98 -6.07 -20.15
C LYS A 97 -10.29 -6.14 -19.37
N ASP A 98 -10.94 -7.31 -19.38
CA ASP A 98 -12.23 -7.49 -18.70
C ASP A 98 -12.11 -7.27 -17.18
N PHE A 99 -11.02 -7.75 -16.57
CA PHE A 99 -10.74 -7.52 -15.16
C PHE A 99 -10.55 -6.03 -14.87
N LEU A 100 -9.73 -5.34 -15.66
CA LEU A 100 -9.47 -3.91 -15.49
C LEU A 100 -10.75 -3.09 -15.67
N ASP A 101 -11.58 -3.41 -16.66
CA ASP A 101 -12.85 -2.75 -16.90
C ASP A 101 -13.82 -2.96 -15.72
N SER A 102 -13.85 -4.18 -15.16
CA SER A 102 -14.71 -4.50 -14.01
C SER A 102 -14.27 -3.80 -12.71
N GLU A 103 -12.96 -3.66 -12.49
CA GLU A 103 -12.39 -3.05 -11.27
C GLU A 103 -12.09 -1.55 -11.44
N HIS A 104 -12.37 -0.98 -12.61
CA HIS A 104 -12.04 0.40 -12.95
C HIS A 104 -12.61 1.40 -11.94
N ALA A 105 -13.88 1.23 -11.56
CA ALA A 105 -14.53 2.10 -10.58
C ALA A 105 -13.85 2.02 -9.19
N ASN A 106 -13.47 0.82 -8.76
CA ASN A 106 -12.76 0.60 -7.49
C ASN A 106 -11.38 1.26 -7.50
N LEU A 107 -10.64 1.13 -8.60
CA LEU A 107 -9.32 1.74 -8.78
C LEU A 107 -9.40 3.27 -8.82
N ILE A 108 -10.41 3.84 -9.48
CA ILE A 108 -10.64 5.30 -9.46
C ILE A 108 -10.97 5.78 -8.04
N ALA A 109 -11.88 5.09 -7.35
CA ALA A 109 -12.25 5.44 -5.98
C ALA A 109 -11.03 5.38 -5.04
N TYR A 110 -10.21 4.33 -5.17
CA TYR A 110 -8.95 4.20 -4.45
C TYR A 110 -8.00 5.35 -4.76
N ASN A 111 -7.73 5.65 -6.03
CA ASN A 111 -6.80 6.71 -6.43
C ASN A 111 -7.27 8.06 -5.90
N LYS A 112 -8.56 8.37 -6.02
CA LYS A 112 -9.15 9.60 -5.49
C LYS A 112 -8.92 9.73 -3.98
N GLU A 113 -9.21 8.69 -3.22
CA GLU A 113 -9.01 8.67 -1.77
C GLU A 113 -7.52 8.74 -1.40
N TRP A 114 -6.66 8.04 -2.15
CA TRP A 114 -5.22 8.08 -1.95
C TRP A 114 -4.66 9.48 -2.16
N TYR A 115 -5.06 10.18 -3.24
CA TYR A 115 -4.67 11.57 -3.46
C TYR A 115 -5.21 12.49 -2.37
N HIS A 116 -6.48 12.34 -1.98
CA HIS A 116 -7.08 13.14 -0.92
C HIS A 116 -6.29 13.01 0.39
N ARG A 117 -6.00 11.78 0.83
CA ARG A 117 -5.22 11.52 2.06
C ARG A 117 -3.81 12.06 1.97
N ASN A 118 -3.13 11.90 0.84
CA ASN A 118 -1.78 12.45 0.67
C ASN A 118 -1.77 13.99 0.67
N LEU A 119 -2.73 14.63 0.03
CA LEU A 119 -2.87 16.09 0.04
C LEU A 119 -3.20 16.61 1.45
N ALA A 120 -4.05 15.91 2.19
CA ALA A 120 -4.37 16.25 3.58
C ALA A 120 -3.13 16.18 4.49
N LEU A 121 -2.11 15.38 4.15
CA LEU A 121 -0.86 15.29 4.89
C LEU A 121 0.11 16.46 4.63
N CYS A 122 -0.06 17.24 3.55
CA CYS A 122 0.83 18.35 3.22
C CYS A 122 0.86 19.43 4.31
N TRP A 123 -0.31 19.79 4.86
CA TRP A 123 -0.40 20.83 5.88
C TRP A 123 0.22 20.43 7.23
N PRO A 124 -0.09 19.25 7.80
CA PRO A 124 0.64 18.72 8.95
C PRO A 124 2.14 18.60 8.69
N ALA A 125 2.56 18.16 7.50
CA ALA A 125 3.97 18.05 7.14
C ALA A 125 4.69 19.40 7.24
N LEU A 126 4.09 20.46 6.69
CA LEU A 126 4.64 21.82 6.76
C LEU A 126 4.80 22.27 8.22
N LYS A 127 3.76 22.13 9.04
CA LYS A 127 3.80 22.50 10.46
C LYS A 127 4.86 21.70 11.24
N VAL A 128 4.95 20.39 11.01
CA VAL A 128 5.95 19.52 11.65
C VAL A 128 7.36 19.93 11.26
N ASN A 129 7.60 20.22 9.97
CA ASN A 129 8.91 20.68 9.51
C ASN A 129 9.29 22.04 10.12
N MET A 130 8.33 22.94 10.30
CA MET A 130 8.55 24.20 11.01
C MET A 130 8.93 23.98 12.49
N ILE A 131 8.22 23.09 13.21
CA ILE A 131 8.57 22.73 14.60
C ILE A 131 10.00 22.18 14.68
N ARG A 132 10.36 21.28 13.76
CA ARG A 132 11.70 20.68 13.70
C ARG A 132 12.78 21.71 13.41
N PHE A 133 12.50 22.62 12.47
CA PHE A 133 13.40 23.72 12.14
C PHE A 133 13.64 24.66 13.33
N MET A 134 12.58 25.07 14.02
CA MET A 134 12.70 25.90 15.23
C MET A 134 13.47 25.19 16.36
N ARG A 135 13.32 23.86 16.48
CA ARG A 135 14.07 23.04 17.44
C ARG A 135 15.55 22.94 17.08
N LEU A 136 15.90 22.93 15.79
CA LEU A 136 17.28 22.98 15.32
C LEU A 136 17.92 24.32 15.63
N LEU A 137 17.24 25.43 15.34
CA LEU A 137 17.72 26.79 15.64
C LEU A 137 17.95 27.05 17.14
N LYS A 138 17.19 26.39 18.03
CA LYS A 138 17.39 26.49 19.48
C LYS A 138 18.56 25.66 20.02
N ARG A 139 19.09 24.73 19.22
CA ARG A 139 20.19 23.83 19.60
C ARG A 139 21.55 24.27 19.05
N SER A 140 21.55 25.09 18.00
CA SER A 140 22.71 25.84 17.47
C SER A 140 22.98 27.07 18.30
#